data_AF-A0A239LED6-F1
#
_entry.id   AF-A0A239LED6-F1
#
_cell.length_a   1.000
_cell.length_b   1.000
_cell.length_c   1.000
_cell.angle_alpha   90.00
_cell.angle_beta   90.00
_cell.angle_gamma   90.00
#
_symmetry.space_group_name_H-M   'P 1'
#
loop_
_entity.id
_entity.type
_entity.pdbx_description
1 polymer ?
#
loop_
_entity_poly.entity_id
_entity_poly.type
_entity_poly.pdbx_seq_one_letter_code
_entity_poly.pdbx_strand_id
1 'polypeptide(L)'
;MHTWDVMRQDDLGNTFRVAAHDSRIAALAQVLVLESGVPHKQSYWVEGPAEPAVRTNRDLYLVFLHLGQEARAASWSLSAFLRSLWKVGAPLSDRSRLEPDDVAAMFAAASTTPPADFDPAWTGKDLSLPGPEPDGYADWERVLLSQIADLEDFLAHPPGPRARFGADAPRPPGSGARATPARWYNFDPATYLECAVAGSLGGWDAADGARVPLPPRPGEPPARSYVRPITTMTWGDLARIAVCGQMYE
;
A
#
# COMPACT_ATOMS: atom_id res chain seq x y z
N MET A 1 8.49 2.66 -29.00
CA MET A 1 8.28 2.36 -27.58
C MET A 1 8.95 3.46 -26.80
N HIS A 2 8.25 4.06 -25.85
CA HIS A 2 8.87 5.02 -24.95
C HIS A 2 9.55 4.27 -23.81
N THR A 3 10.72 4.75 -23.38
CA THR A 3 11.47 4.19 -22.24
C THR A 3 11.58 5.23 -21.15
N TRP A 4 11.59 4.76 -19.90
CA TRP A 4 11.86 5.56 -18.71
C TRP A 4 13.18 5.11 -18.10
N ASP A 5 14.13 6.04 -18.00
CA ASP A 5 15.46 5.80 -17.50
C ASP A 5 15.56 6.21 -16.04
N VAL A 6 16.08 5.31 -15.20
CA VAL A 6 16.43 5.63 -13.82
C VAL A 6 17.81 6.22 -13.84
N MET A 7 17.93 7.45 -13.35
CA MET A 7 19.16 8.23 -13.31
C MET A 7 19.66 8.33 -11.87
N ARG A 8 20.98 8.45 -11.72
CA ARG A 8 21.65 8.68 -10.44
C ARG A 8 22.63 9.84 -10.57
N GLN A 9 22.66 10.73 -9.59
CA GLN A 9 23.76 11.68 -9.41
C GLN A 9 24.60 11.28 -8.20
N ASP A 10 25.93 11.27 -8.37
CA ASP A 10 26.86 11.06 -7.25
C ASP A 10 27.17 12.35 -6.49
N ASP A 11 27.98 12.27 -5.43
CA ASP A 11 28.35 13.40 -4.59
C ASP A 11 29.30 14.41 -5.27
N LEU A 12 29.83 14.07 -6.45
CA LEU A 12 30.62 14.95 -7.30
C LEU A 12 29.76 15.62 -8.39
N GLY A 13 28.46 15.33 -8.43
CA GLY A 13 27.52 15.88 -9.41
C GLY A 13 27.48 15.12 -10.75
N ASN A 14 28.19 13.99 -10.88
CA ASN A 14 28.18 13.20 -12.11
C ASN A 14 26.88 12.41 -12.22
N THR A 15 26.26 12.47 -13.41
CA THR A 15 25.01 11.78 -13.72
C THR A 15 25.27 10.49 -14.48
N PHE A 16 24.61 9.40 -14.05
CA PHE A 16 24.69 8.09 -14.67
C PHE A 16 23.29 7.52 -14.89
N ARG A 17 23.10 6.83 -16.02
CA ARG A 17 21.94 5.95 -16.22
C ARG A 17 22.15 4.65 -15.45
N VAL A 18 21.22 4.33 -14.56
CA VAL A 18 21.21 3.12 -13.72
C VAL A 18 20.49 1.98 -14.42
N ALA A 19 19.33 2.27 -15.00
CA ALA A 19 18.46 1.26 -15.63
C ALA A 19 17.49 1.91 -16.63
N ALA A 20 16.81 1.08 -17.40
CA ALA A 20 15.78 1.46 -18.37
C ALA A 20 14.55 0.58 -18.20
N HIS A 21 13.37 1.17 -18.29
CA HIS A 21 12.08 0.48 -18.13
C HIS A 21 11.10 0.84 -19.24
N ASP A 22 10.23 -0.12 -19.57
CA ASP A 22 9.10 0.10 -20.47
C ASP A 22 7.86 0.67 -19.75
N SER A 23 7.94 0.86 -18.43
CA SER A 23 6.86 1.37 -17.59
C SER A 23 7.38 2.47 -16.65
N ARG A 24 6.66 3.59 -16.62
CA ARG A 24 6.89 4.69 -15.67
C ARG A 24 6.80 4.23 -14.21
N ILE A 25 5.79 3.40 -13.89
CA ILE A 25 5.58 2.86 -12.53
C ILE A 25 6.76 1.99 -12.11
N ALA A 26 7.30 1.16 -13.02
CA ALA A 26 8.45 0.31 -12.73
C ALA A 26 9.74 1.14 -12.50
N ALA A 27 9.96 2.19 -13.30
CA ALA A 27 11.09 3.10 -13.10
C ALA A 27 10.99 3.85 -11.76
N LEU A 28 9.82 4.40 -11.43
CA LEU A 28 9.56 5.06 -10.15
C LEU A 28 9.71 4.10 -8.97
N ALA A 29 9.23 2.86 -9.09
CA ALA A 29 9.37 1.85 -8.07
C ALA A 29 10.85 1.54 -7.80
N GLN A 30 11.69 1.44 -8.84
CA GLN A 30 13.13 1.25 -8.66
C GLN A 30 13.78 2.43 -7.94
N VAL A 31 13.39 3.67 -8.24
CA VAL A 31 13.86 4.85 -7.49
C VAL A 31 13.53 4.71 -6.01
N LEU A 32 12.28 4.34 -5.67
CA LEU A 32 11.87 4.14 -4.27
C LEU A 32 12.65 3.00 -3.59
N VAL A 33 12.92 1.91 -4.29
CA VAL A 33 13.76 0.81 -3.77
C VAL A 33 15.16 1.34 -3.41
N LEU A 34 15.77 2.14 -4.30
CA LEU A 34 17.12 2.69 -4.10
C LEU A 34 17.15 3.69 -2.93
N GLU A 35 16.17 4.61 -2.87
CA GLU A 35 16.08 5.65 -1.84
C GLU A 35 15.66 5.12 -0.46
N SER A 36 14.97 3.97 -0.40
CA SER A 36 14.53 3.35 0.87
C SER A 36 15.65 2.59 1.62
N GLY A 37 16.85 2.54 1.04
CA GLY A 37 18.00 1.82 1.56
C GLY A 37 18.74 2.53 2.69
N VAL A 38 20.04 2.24 2.81
CA VAL A 38 20.92 2.92 3.76
C VAL A 38 21.05 4.39 3.35
N PRO A 39 21.00 5.35 4.30
CA PRO A 39 21.20 6.76 3.99
C PRO A 39 22.46 7.00 3.16
N HIS A 40 22.30 7.67 2.02
CA HIS A 40 23.38 7.96 1.09
C HIS A 40 23.28 9.40 0.58
N LYS A 41 24.39 9.89 -0.01
CA LYS A 41 24.45 11.23 -0.63
C LYS A 41 24.06 11.25 -2.10
N GLN A 42 23.73 10.08 -2.66
CA GLN A 42 23.29 9.95 -4.05
C GLN A 42 21.82 10.36 -4.15
N SER A 43 21.44 10.90 -5.30
CA SER A 43 20.04 11.16 -5.64
C SER A 43 19.63 10.35 -6.86
N TYR A 44 18.39 9.85 -6.86
CA TYR A 44 17.82 9.09 -7.94
C TYR A 44 16.55 9.76 -8.50
N TRP A 45 16.38 9.74 -9.82
CA TRP A 45 15.17 10.25 -10.49
C TRP A 45 14.86 9.47 -11.77
N VAL A 46 13.69 9.73 -12.35
CA VAL A 46 13.27 9.13 -13.61
C VAL A 46 13.30 10.17 -14.73
N GLU A 47 13.92 9.84 -15.86
CA GLU A 47 13.85 10.57 -17.12
C GLU A 47 13.03 9.80 -18.15
N GLY A 48 12.04 10.45 -18.77
CA GLY A 48 11.16 9.83 -19.76
C GLY A 48 9.93 10.68 -20.00
N PRO A 49 8.92 10.19 -20.77
CA PRO A 49 7.67 10.91 -20.95
C PRO A 49 7.00 11.26 -19.62
N ALA A 50 6.44 12.47 -19.55
CA ALA A 50 5.75 13.00 -18.38
C ALA A 50 4.29 12.53 -18.25
N GLU A 51 3.78 11.77 -19.21
CA GLU A 51 2.39 11.33 -19.21
C GLU A 51 2.13 10.37 -18.03
N PRO A 52 1.04 10.58 -17.27
CA PRO A 52 0.68 9.70 -16.17
C PRO A 52 0.26 8.33 -16.70
N ALA A 53 0.77 7.28 -16.07
CA ALA A 53 0.39 5.90 -16.35
C ALA A 53 -0.96 5.54 -15.72
N VAL A 54 -1.21 6.04 -14.50
CA VAL A 54 -2.45 5.87 -13.74
C VAL A 54 -3.30 7.13 -13.86
N ARG A 55 -4.43 7.04 -14.56
CA ARG A 55 -5.31 8.19 -14.85
C ARG A 55 -6.64 8.10 -14.12
N THR A 56 -7.05 6.90 -13.75
CA THR A 56 -8.32 6.60 -13.12
C THR A 56 -8.16 5.71 -11.90
N ASN A 57 -9.16 5.70 -11.01
CA ASN A 57 -9.23 4.74 -9.92
C ASN A 57 -9.19 3.29 -10.40
N ARG A 58 -9.72 3.00 -11.60
CA ARG A 58 -9.65 1.68 -12.22
C ARG A 58 -8.22 1.27 -12.57
N ASP A 59 -7.41 2.19 -13.09
CA ASP A 59 -6.00 1.89 -13.40
C ASP A 59 -5.26 1.49 -12.12
N LEU A 60 -5.47 2.23 -11.03
CA LEU A 60 -4.86 1.93 -9.73
C LEU A 60 -5.38 0.61 -9.15
N TYR A 61 -6.68 0.33 -9.29
CA TYR A 61 -7.27 -0.95 -8.89
C TYR A 61 -6.61 -2.13 -9.60
N LEU A 62 -6.44 -2.06 -10.91
CA LEU A 62 -5.81 -3.13 -11.69
C LEU A 62 -4.34 -3.32 -11.32
N VAL A 63 -3.60 -2.24 -11.02
CA VAL A 63 -2.23 -2.34 -10.49
C VAL A 63 -2.22 -3.10 -9.17
N PHE A 64 -3.07 -2.72 -8.20
CA PHE A 64 -3.10 -3.35 -6.88
C PHE A 64 -3.56 -4.81 -6.95
N LEU A 65 -4.54 -5.10 -7.80
CA LEU A 65 -5.00 -6.45 -8.05
C LEU A 65 -3.85 -7.32 -8.57
N HIS A 66 -3.09 -6.83 -9.55
CA HIS A 66 -1.93 -7.54 -10.10
C HIS A 66 -0.84 -7.76 -9.04
N LEU A 67 -0.44 -6.70 -8.33
CA LEU A 67 0.57 -6.78 -7.26
C LEU A 67 0.16 -7.77 -6.16
N GLY A 68 -1.12 -7.79 -5.80
CA GLY A 68 -1.65 -8.74 -4.84
C GLY A 68 -1.51 -10.19 -5.29
N GLN A 69 -1.83 -10.49 -6.55
CA GLN A 69 -1.64 -11.84 -7.12
C GLN A 69 -0.17 -12.24 -7.17
N GLU A 70 0.73 -11.33 -7.56
CA GLU A 70 2.17 -11.58 -7.58
C GLU A 70 2.73 -11.85 -6.18
N ALA A 71 2.36 -11.02 -5.20
CA ALA A 71 2.78 -11.20 -3.81
C ALA A 71 2.30 -12.55 -3.24
N ARG A 72 1.04 -12.93 -3.51
CA ARG A 72 0.51 -14.24 -3.13
C ARG A 72 1.27 -15.38 -3.83
N ALA A 73 1.54 -15.27 -5.13
CA ALA A 73 2.29 -16.28 -5.89
C ALA A 73 3.72 -16.43 -5.37
N ALA A 74 4.35 -15.32 -4.96
CA ALA A 74 5.66 -15.29 -4.32
C ALA A 74 5.61 -15.65 -2.82
N SER A 75 4.46 -16.08 -2.29
CA SER A 75 4.26 -16.51 -0.89
C SER A 75 4.63 -15.44 0.14
N TRP A 76 4.42 -14.17 -0.19
CA TRP A 76 4.58 -13.08 0.77
C TRP A 76 3.51 -13.16 1.86
N SER A 77 3.93 -13.00 3.12
CA SER A 77 3.00 -12.71 4.19
C SER A 77 2.56 -11.24 4.13
N LEU A 78 1.34 -10.95 4.61
CA LEU A 78 0.87 -9.57 4.69
C LEU A 78 1.77 -8.71 5.60
N SER A 79 2.27 -9.28 6.71
CA SER A 79 3.22 -8.57 7.60
C SER A 79 4.53 -8.21 6.87
N ALA A 80 5.08 -9.11 6.05
CA ALA A 80 6.26 -8.79 5.25
C ALA A 80 5.95 -7.66 4.25
N PHE A 81 4.82 -7.75 3.53
CA PHE A 81 4.43 -6.73 2.56
C PHE A 81 4.26 -5.35 3.22
N LEU A 82 3.57 -5.26 4.36
CA LEU A 82 3.36 -4.00 5.07
C LEU A 82 4.65 -3.40 5.65
N ARG A 83 5.59 -4.23 6.13
CA ARG A 83 6.92 -3.77 6.58
C ARG A 83 7.76 -3.24 5.41
N SER A 84 7.66 -3.87 4.23
CA SER A 84 8.26 -3.32 3.01
C SER A 84 7.60 -2.02 2.59
N LEU A 85 6.26 -1.94 2.66
CA LEU A 85 5.50 -0.72 2.34
C LEU A 85 5.86 0.46 3.25
N TRP A 86 5.95 0.22 4.56
CA TRP A 86 6.41 1.21 5.53
C TRP A 86 7.79 1.76 5.16
N LYS A 87 8.73 0.86 4.84
CA LYS A 87 10.11 1.22 4.46
C LYS A 87 10.17 2.06 3.17
N VAL A 88 9.46 1.64 2.11
CA VAL A 88 9.51 2.33 0.80
C VAL A 88 8.65 3.58 0.74
N GLY A 89 7.76 3.80 1.72
CA GLY A 89 7.01 5.06 1.85
C GLY A 89 7.85 6.21 2.40
N ALA A 90 8.90 5.93 3.17
CA ALA A 90 9.72 6.95 3.83
C ALA A 90 10.33 8.01 2.88
N PRO A 91 10.87 7.65 1.69
CA PRO A 91 11.38 8.65 0.74
C PRO A 91 10.35 9.66 0.22
N LEU A 92 9.05 9.38 0.40
CA LEU A 92 7.96 10.27 -0.01
C LEU A 92 7.45 11.14 1.15
N SER A 93 7.97 11.01 2.37
CA SER A 93 7.40 11.61 3.59
C SER A 93 7.21 13.12 3.53
N ASP A 94 8.11 13.83 2.82
CA ASP A 94 8.10 15.29 2.71
C ASP A 94 7.10 15.80 1.66
N ARG A 95 6.48 14.90 0.89
CA ARG A 95 5.44 15.26 -0.09
C ARG A 95 4.10 15.38 0.61
N SER A 96 3.48 16.56 0.54
CA SER A 96 2.12 16.77 1.06
C SER A 96 1.03 16.15 0.19
N ARG A 97 1.34 15.88 -1.08
CA ARG A 97 0.46 15.23 -2.06
C ARG A 97 1.27 14.29 -2.94
N LEU A 98 0.66 13.19 -3.33
CA LEU A 98 1.24 12.15 -4.16
C LEU A 98 0.52 12.11 -5.51
N GLU A 99 1.27 11.84 -6.58
CA GLU A 99 0.67 11.46 -7.85
C GLU A 99 0.20 9.99 -7.78
N PRO A 100 -0.87 9.60 -8.50
CA PRO A 100 -1.29 8.20 -8.56
C PRO A 100 -0.18 7.24 -9.01
N ASP A 101 0.72 7.70 -9.88
CA ASP A 101 1.91 6.95 -10.30
C ASP A 101 2.89 6.71 -9.14
N ASP A 102 3.10 7.70 -8.26
CA ASP A 102 3.94 7.54 -7.06
C ASP A 102 3.33 6.49 -6.13
N VAL A 103 1.99 6.51 -5.95
CA VAL A 103 1.29 5.54 -5.12
C VAL A 103 1.41 4.13 -5.71
N ALA A 104 1.14 3.97 -7.01
CA ALA A 104 1.33 2.68 -7.69
C ALA A 104 2.78 2.18 -7.58
N ALA A 105 3.76 3.07 -7.77
CA ALA A 105 5.18 2.76 -7.65
C ALA A 105 5.58 2.36 -6.23
N MET A 106 5.03 3.01 -5.21
CA MET A 106 5.30 2.69 -3.80
C MET A 106 4.84 1.27 -3.46
N PHE A 107 3.64 0.87 -3.91
CA PHE A 107 3.15 -0.50 -3.70
C PHE A 107 3.92 -1.54 -4.54
N ALA A 108 4.35 -1.19 -5.75
CA ALA A 108 5.22 -2.04 -6.57
C ALA A 108 6.65 -2.19 -6.00
N ALA A 109 7.19 -1.13 -5.39
CA ALA A 109 8.46 -1.20 -4.67
C ALA A 109 8.34 -2.10 -3.43
N ALA A 110 7.21 -2.04 -2.73
CA ALA A 110 6.96 -2.87 -1.55
C ALA A 110 6.94 -4.38 -1.88
N SER A 111 6.47 -4.78 -3.06
CA SER A 111 6.43 -6.21 -3.46
C SER A 111 7.79 -6.79 -3.84
N THR A 112 8.83 -5.96 -3.97
CA THR A 112 10.18 -6.37 -4.38
C THR A 112 11.27 -6.01 -3.37
N THR A 113 10.99 -5.11 -2.44
CA THR A 113 11.93 -4.66 -1.40
C THR A 113 11.95 -5.63 -0.22
N PRO A 114 13.10 -6.17 0.21
CA PRO A 114 13.16 -6.99 1.42
C PRO A 114 12.51 -6.29 2.63
N PRO A 115 11.63 -6.97 3.37
CA PRO A 115 10.93 -6.37 4.50
C PRO A 115 11.92 -5.92 5.56
N ALA A 116 11.69 -4.74 6.14
CA ALA A 116 12.40 -4.34 7.35
C ALA A 116 12.13 -5.36 8.46
N ASP A 117 13.11 -5.59 9.35
CA ASP A 117 12.88 -6.43 10.53
C ASP A 117 11.73 -5.88 11.38
N PHE A 118 10.98 -6.78 12.01
CA PHE A 118 9.97 -6.37 12.97
C PHE A 118 10.65 -5.81 14.21
N ASP A 119 10.26 -4.60 14.63
CA ASP A 119 10.71 -4.00 15.88
C ASP A 119 9.66 -4.25 16.98
N PRO A 120 9.98 -5.03 18.03
CA PRO A 120 9.08 -5.30 19.15
C PRO A 120 8.55 -4.05 19.85
N ALA A 121 9.24 -2.92 19.74
CA ALA A 121 8.76 -1.65 20.30
C ALA A 121 7.45 -1.18 19.64
N TRP A 122 7.16 -1.59 18.41
CA TRP A 122 5.92 -1.23 17.72
C TRP A 122 4.67 -1.75 18.43
N THR A 123 4.74 -2.92 19.06
CA THR A 123 3.61 -3.50 19.80
C THR A 123 3.21 -2.62 21.00
N GLY A 124 4.20 -2.12 21.74
CA GLY A 124 3.97 -1.29 22.94
C GLY A 124 3.80 0.20 22.67
N LYS A 125 4.10 0.68 21.46
CA LYS A 125 4.05 2.11 21.11
C LYS A 125 2.60 2.60 21.06
N ASP A 126 2.37 3.81 21.60
CA ASP A 126 1.12 4.53 21.37
C ASP A 126 1.10 5.04 19.92
N LEU A 127 0.23 4.44 19.12
CA LEU A 127 0.00 4.75 17.71
C LEU A 127 -1.36 5.40 17.49
N SER A 128 -2.01 5.93 18.54
CA SER A 128 -3.27 6.67 18.38
C SER A 128 -3.10 7.88 17.47
N LEU A 129 -4.15 8.17 16.70
CA LEU A 129 -4.18 9.35 15.85
C LEU A 129 -4.37 10.61 16.72
N PRO A 130 -3.67 11.71 16.42
CA PRO A 130 -3.84 12.97 17.16
C PRO A 130 -5.21 13.63 16.87
N GLY A 131 -5.84 13.27 15.76
CA GLY A 131 -7.15 13.76 15.33
C GLY A 131 -8.09 12.63 14.87
N PRO A 132 -9.34 12.96 14.51
CA PRO A 132 -10.33 11.97 14.11
C PRO A 132 -10.02 11.31 12.77
N GLU A 133 -9.26 11.97 11.90
CA GLU A 133 -8.87 11.49 10.59
C GLU A 133 -7.35 11.62 10.39
N PRO A 134 -6.69 10.65 9.71
CA PRO A 134 -5.30 10.78 9.29
C PRO A 134 -5.13 11.93 8.28
N ASP A 135 -4.08 12.74 8.45
CA ASP A 135 -3.76 13.82 7.51
C ASP A 135 -2.44 13.58 6.77
N GLY A 136 -1.33 13.55 7.52
CA GLY A 136 0.03 13.49 6.99
C GLY A 136 0.70 12.12 7.06
N TYR A 137 1.94 12.06 6.55
CA TYR A 137 2.77 10.84 6.56
C TYR A 137 2.84 10.17 7.93
N ALA A 138 3.02 10.95 9.01
CA ALA A 138 3.12 10.40 10.37
C ALA A 138 1.85 9.66 10.81
N ASP A 139 0.67 10.09 10.36
CA ASP A 139 -0.59 9.41 10.68
C ASP A 139 -0.78 8.14 9.84
N TRP A 140 -0.39 8.19 8.57
CA TRP A 140 -0.31 7.00 7.73
C TRP A 140 0.65 5.95 8.30
N GLU A 141 1.82 6.38 8.79
CA GLU A 141 2.78 5.50 9.45
C GLU A 141 2.17 4.86 10.71
N ARG A 142 1.46 5.63 11.55
CA ARG A 142 0.74 5.08 12.72
C ARG A 142 -0.27 4.01 12.32
N VAL A 143 -0.98 4.20 11.21
CA VAL A 143 -1.93 3.22 10.66
C VAL A 143 -1.20 1.93 10.25
N LEU A 144 -0.12 2.04 9.47
CA LEU A 144 0.65 0.86 9.05
C LEU A 144 1.29 0.13 10.23
N LEU A 145 1.93 0.84 11.16
CA LEU A 145 2.53 0.21 12.34
C LEU A 145 1.48 -0.44 13.24
N SER A 146 0.27 0.13 13.32
CA SER A 146 -0.83 -0.50 14.05
C SER A 146 -1.21 -1.84 13.42
N GLN A 147 -1.25 -1.87 12.08
CA GLN A 147 -1.57 -3.08 11.34
C GLN A 147 -0.47 -4.15 11.42
N ILE A 148 0.79 -3.74 11.34
CA ILE A 148 1.94 -4.63 11.50
C ILE A 148 1.96 -5.24 12.91
N ALA A 149 1.69 -4.45 13.95
CA ALA A 149 1.63 -4.95 15.32
C ALA A 149 0.46 -5.93 15.53
N ASP A 150 -0.72 -5.65 14.99
CA ASP A 150 -1.86 -6.58 15.04
C ASP A 150 -1.55 -7.91 14.32
N LEU A 151 -0.84 -7.86 13.18
CA LEU A 151 -0.43 -9.08 12.46
C LEU A 151 0.58 -9.91 13.24
N GLU A 152 1.48 -9.29 14.00
CA GLU A 152 2.38 -10.00 14.92
C GLU A 152 1.60 -10.67 16.05
N ASP A 153 0.59 -9.98 16.61
CA ASP A 153 -0.29 -10.57 17.62
C ASP A 153 -1.01 -11.82 17.09
N PHE A 154 -1.43 -11.81 15.82
CA PHE A 154 -2.01 -12.98 15.16
C PHE A 154 -1.02 -14.11 14.89
N LEU A 155 0.28 -13.84 14.74
CA LEU A 155 1.28 -14.90 14.67
C LEU A 155 1.41 -15.62 16.02
N ALA A 156 1.36 -14.86 17.12
CA ALA A 156 1.37 -15.42 18.48
C ALA A 156 0.03 -16.10 18.85
N HIS A 157 -1.09 -15.58 18.36
CA HIS A 157 -2.43 -16.10 18.61
C HIS A 157 -3.22 -16.22 17.29
N PRO A 158 -2.98 -17.30 16.50
CA PRO A 158 -3.57 -17.46 15.19
C PRO A 158 -5.10 -17.40 15.20
N PRO A 159 -5.73 -16.67 14.26
CA PRO A 159 -7.17 -16.60 14.22
C PRO A 159 -7.74 -17.95 13.78
N GLY A 160 -8.92 -18.31 14.32
CA GLY A 160 -9.57 -19.58 14.02
C GLY A 160 -10.03 -19.72 12.55
N PRO A 161 -10.57 -20.88 12.15
CA PRO A 161 -10.95 -21.18 10.76
C PRO A 161 -12.06 -20.27 10.19
N ARG A 162 -12.71 -19.46 11.04
CA ARG A 162 -13.73 -18.48 10.66
C ARG A 162 -13.17 -17.07 10.45
N ALA A 163 -11.85 -16.87 10.49
CA ALA A 163 -11.19 -15.58 10.32
C ALA A 163 -11.61 -14.81 9.06
N ARG A 164 -11.95 -15.54 7.98
CA ARG A 164 -12.47 -14.96 6.74
C ARG A 164 -13.79 -14.18 6.89
N PHE A 165 -14.54 -14.44 7.97
CA PHE A 165 -15.76 -13.68 8.33
C PHE A 165 -15.47 -12.57 9.35
N GLY A 166 -14.19 -12.33 9.58
CA GLY A 166 -13.64 -11.35 10.48
C GLY A 166 -13.18 -11.92 11.81
N ALA A 167 -12.01 -11.46 12.27
CA ALA A 167 -11.43 -11.74 13.57
C ALA A 167 -10.94 -10.44 14.22
N ASP A 168 -10.94 -10.38 15.54
CA ASP A 168 -10.40 -9.23 16.27
C ASP A 168 -8.95 -9.50 16.68
N ALA A 169 -8.08 -8.51 16.48
CA ALA A 169 -6.69 -8.55 16.88
C ALA A 169 -6.59 -8.73 18.42
N PRO A 170 -5.76 -9.67 18.92
CA PRO A 170 -5.68 -9.99 20.34
C PRO A 170 -5.34 -8.80 21.24
N ARG A 171 -4.36 -7.97 20.85
CA ARG A 171 -3.88 -6.78 21.58
C ARG A 171 -3.70 -7.06 23.09
N PRO A 172 -2.76 -7.95 23.47
CA PRO A 172 -2.58 -8.38 24.85
C PRO A 172 -2.24 -7.21 25.79
N PRO A 173 -2.38 -7.37 27.12
CA PRO A 173 -2.01 -6.35 28.09
C PRO A 173 -0.58 -5.82 27.87
N GLY A 174 -0.44 -4.50 27.84
CA GLY A 174 0.83 -3.82 27.49
C GLY A 174 0.93 -3.39 26.03
N SER A 175 -0.05 -3.77 25.18
CA SER A 175 -0.19 -3.18 23.84
C SER A 175 -0.51 -1.70 23.93
N GLY A 176 0.18 -0.88 23.12
CA GLY A 176 -0.14 0.54 22.99
C GLY A 176 -1.47 0.77 22.25
N ALA A 177 -1.98 2.00 22.33
CA ALA A 177 -3.17 2.37 21.56
C ALA A 177 -2.91 2.28 20.04
N ARG A 178 -3.94 2.00 19.25
CA ARG A 178 -3.84 1.76 17.80
C ARG A 178 -4.63 2.81 17.02
N ALA A 179 -4.13 3.17 15.84
CA ALA A 179 -4.82 4.03 14.88
C ALA A 179 -5.97 3.31 14.15
N THR A 180 -5.99 1.97 14.18
CA THR A 180 -6.97 1.15 13.45
C THR A 180 -7.90 0.37 14.39
N PRO A 181 -9.12 0.07 13.95
CA PRO A 181 -10.01 -0.87 14.65
C PRO A 181 -9.34 -2.23 14.85
N ALA A 182 -9.80 -3.00 15.83
CA ALA A 182 -9.26 -4.35 16.07
C ALA A 182 -9.75 -5.37 15.04
N ARG A 183 -10.79 -5.08 14.26
CA ARG A 183 -11.43 -6.03 13.34
C ARG A 183 -10.62 -6.20 12.05
N TRP A 184 -10.39 -7.44 11.64
CA TRP A 184 -9.66 -7.83 10.42
C TRP A 184 -10.44 -8.84 9.60
N TYR A 185 -10.49 -8.66 8.29
CA TYR A 185 -11.05 -9.64 7.33
C TYR A 185 -9.98 -10.23 6.39
N ASN A 186 -8.91 -9.50 6.12
CA ASN A 186 -7.90 -9.87 5.13
C ASN A 186 -6.54 -10.15 5.78
N PHE A 187 -5.99 -11.33 5.51
CA PHE A 187 -4.74 -11.81 6.14
C PHE A 187 -3.65 -12.14 5.11
N ASP A 188 -3.95 -12.02 3.81
CA ASP A 188 -2.98 -12.20 2.74
C ASP A 188 -2.93 -10.96 1.82
N PRO A 189 -1.77 -10.68 1.17
CA PRO A 189 -1.61 -9.49 0.34
C PRO A 189 -2.63 -9.35 -0.78
N ALA A 190 -3.08 -10.46 -1.39
CA ALA A 190 -3.98 -10.39 -2.54
C ALA A 190 -5.36 -9.85 -2.13
N THR A 191 -5.96 -10.43 -1.09
CA THR A 191 -7.28 -9.95 -0.63
C THR A 191 -7.18 -8.58 0.04
N TYR A 192 -6.09 -8.32 0.77
CA TYR A 192 -5.85 -7.02 1.39
C TYR A 192 -5.78 -5.90 0.34
N LEU A 193 -4.96 -6.03 -0.71
CA LEU A 193 -4.80 -4.98 -1.72
C LEU A 193 -6.04 -4.78 -2.59
N GLU A 194 -6.72 -5.87 -2.94
CA GLU A 194 -7.98 -5.81 -3.67
C GLU A 194 -9.05 -5.06 -2.86
N CYS A 195 -9.25 -5.44 -1.60
CA CYS A 195 -10.22 -4.81 -0.71
C CYS A 195 -9.86 -3.36 -0.38
N ALA A 196 -8.56 -3.07 -0.26
CA ALA A 196 -8.03 -1.73 -0.01
C ALA A 196 -8.52 -0.74 -1.06
N VAL A 197 -8.33 -1.03 -2.35
CA VAL A 197 -8.73 -0.10 -3.42
C VAL A 197 -10.23 -0.19 -3.70
N ALA A 198 -10.81 -1.40 -3.69
CA ALA A 198 -12.24 -1.55 -3.95
C ALA A 198 -13.12 -0.81 -2.93
N GLY A 199 -12.75 -0.87 -1.65
CA GLY A 199 -13.49 -0.22 -0.56
C GLY A 199 -13.24 1.29 -0.46
N SER A 200 -12.05 1.77 -0.83
CA SER A 200 -11.69 3.19 -0.69
C SER A 200 -11.96 4.02 -1.95
N LEU A 201 -11.61 3.49 -3.13
CA LEU A 201 -11.64 4.23 -4.39
C LEU A 201 -12.67 3.66 -5.38
N GLY A 202 -13.04 2.40 -5.26
CA GLY A 202 -13.83 1.69 -6.26
C GLY A 202 -13.05 1.47 -7.55
N GLY A 203 -13.71 1.56 -8.70
CA GLY A 203 -13.11 1.36 -10.04
C GLY A 203 -13.00 -0.10 -10.49
N TRP A 204 -13.40 -1.04 -9.64
CA TRP A 204 -13.45 -2.47 -9.93
C TRP A 204 -14.63 -2.84 -10.85
N ASP A 205 -14.46 -3.89 -11.65
CA ASP A 205 -15.50 -4.48 -12.48
C ASP A 205 -15.59 -5.99 -12.23
N ALA A 206 -16.78 -6.58 -12.32
CA ALA A 206 -16.95 -8.02 -12.15
C ALA A 206 -16.16 -8.84 -13.19
N ALA A 207 -15.93 -8.28 -14.38
CA ALA A 207 -15.10 -8.87 -15.43
C ALA A 207 -13.62 -8.99 -15.05
N ASP A 208 -13.17 -8.28 -14.00
CA ASP A 208 -11.80 -8.39 -13.49
C ASP A 208 -11.59 -9.73 -12.74
N GLY A 209 -12.66 -10.49 -12.48
CA GLY A 209 -12.62 -11.85 -11.93
C GLY A 209 -12.30 -11.92 -10.43
N ALA A 210 -12.03 -10.79 -9.79
CA ALA A 210 -11.70 -10.70 -8.37
C ALA A 210 -12.94 -10.55 -7.47
N ARG A 211 -13.97 -9.82 -7.94
CA ARG A 211 -15.21 -9.57 -7.19
C ARG A 211 -16.42 -10.14 -7.89
N VAL A 212 -17.27 -10.78 -7.10
CA VAL A 212 -18.62 -11.19 -7.51
C VAL A 212 -19.60 -10.21 -6.87
N PRO A 213 -20.31 -9.38 -7.65
CA PRO A 213 -21.34 -8.50 -7.11
C PRO A 213 -22.40 -9.33 -6.40
N LEU A 214 -22.73 -8.99 -5.16
CA LEU A 214 -23.89 -9.57 -4.51
C LEU A 214 -25.15 -9.16 -5.29
N PRO A 215 -26.12 -10.09 -5.47
CA PRO A 215 -27.38 -9.73 -6.09
C PRO A 215 -28.03 -8.60 -5.25
N PRO A 216 -28.50 -7.53 -5.90
CA PRO A 216 -29.12 -6.42 -5.18
C PRO A 216 -30.34 -6.93 -4.42
N ARG A 217 -30.62 -6.33 -3.26
CA ARG A 217 -31.89 -6.59 -2.57
C ARG A 217 -33.05 -6.09 -3.45
N PRO A 218 -34.26 -6.64 -3.30
CA PRO A 218 -35.42 -6.17 -4.06
C PRO A 218 -35.59 -4.65 -3.93
N GLY A 219 -35.50 -3.94 -5.06
CA GLY A 219 -35.61 -2.47 -5.12
C GLY A 219 -34.30 -1.69 -5.03
N GLU A 220 -33.16 -2.35 -4.76
CA GLU A 220 -31.84 -1.70 -4.78
C GLU A 220 -31.22 -1.73 -6.19
N PRO A 221 -30.54 -0.66 -6.63
CA PRO A 221 -29.73 -0.72 -7.83
C PRO A 221 -28.57 -1.70 -7.64
N PRO A 222 -28.07 -2.34 -8.72
CA PRO A 222 -26.87 -3.16 -8.65
C PRO A 222 -25.70 -2.36 -8.07
N ALA A 223 -24.84 -3.02 -7.29
CA ALA A 223 -23.58 -2.41 -6.86
C ALA A 223 -22.79 -1.99 -8.11
N ARG A 224 -22.49 -0.69 -8.21
CA ARG A 224 -21.71 -0.11 -9.31
C ARG A 224 -20.45 0.53 -8.75
N SER A 225 -19.31 0.18 -9.33
CA SER A 225 -18.04 0.88 -9.11
C SER A 225 -17.81 1.85 -10.27
N TYR A 226 -17.97 3.15 -10.02
CA TYR A 226 -17.78 4.15 -11.07
C TYR A 226 -16.30 4.37 -11.33
N VAL A 227 -15.92 4.36 -12.61
CA VAL A 227 -14.60 4.80 -13.05
C VAL A 227 -14.57 6.33 -13.04
N ARG A 228 -13.59 6.90 -12.34
CA ARG A 228 -13.39 8.35 -12.26
C ARG A 228 -11.90 8.70 -12.42
N PRO A 229 -11.59 9.87 -13.00
CA PRO A 229 -10.22 10.37 -13.01
C PRO A 229 -9.69 10.54 -11.59
N ILE A 230 -8.41 10.23 -11.40
CA ILE A 230 -7.64 10.56 -10.21
C ILE A 230 -6.38 11.30 -10.64
N THR A 231 -6.09 12.42 -9.98
CA THR A 231 -4.95 13.29 -10.36
C THR A 231 -4.01 13.53 -9.20
N THR A 232 -4.46 13.33 -7.97
CA THR A 232 -3.66 13.50 -6.75
C THR A 232 -4.26 12.66 -5.63
N MET A 233 -3.42 12.27 -4.68
CA MET A 233 -3.78 11.53 -3.48
C MET A 233 -3.08 12.13 -2.27
N THR A 234 -3.73 12.08 -1.11
CA THR A 234 -3.13 12.52 0.17
C THR A 234 -2.70 11.33 1.01
N TRP A 235 -1.88 11.56 2.04
CA TRP A 235 -1.58 10.51 3.03
C TRP A 235 -2.83 10.01 3.76
N GLY A 236 -3.82 10.89 3.98
CA GLY A 236 -5.16 10.50 4.42
C GLY A 236 -5.87 9.51 3.48
N ASP A 237 -5.76 9.67 2.15
CA ASP A 237 -6.26 8.68 1.19
C ASP A 237 -5.56 7.33 1.34
N LEU A 238 -4.23 7.34 1.49
CA LEU A 238 -3.43 6.12 1.69
C LEU A 238 -3.76 5.42 3.01
N ALA A 239 -4.01 6.19 4.07
CA ALA A 239 -4.45 5.64 5.35
C ALA A 239 -5.84 5.00 5.24
N ARG A 240 -6.76 5.62 4.48
CA ARG A 240 -8.07 5.01 4.15
C ARG A 240 -7.91 3.73 3.34
N ILE A 241 -7.04 3.71 2.34
CA ILE A 241 -6.70 2.50 1.56
C ILE A 241 -6.23 1.39 2.50
N ALA A 242 -5.27 1.67 3.39
CA ALA A 242 -4.74 0.69 4.33
C ALA A 242 -5.83 0.14 5.28
N VAL A 243 -6.68 1.01 5.84
CA VAL A 243 -7.78 0.59 6.71
C VAL A 243 -8.83 -0.22 5.95
N CYS A 244 -9.17 0.17 4.71
CA CYS A 244 -10.03 -0.63 3.85
C CYS A 244 -9.41 -2.00 3.56
N GLY A 245 -8.10 -2.10 3.35
CA GLY A 245 -7.42 -3.38 3.16
C GLY A 245 -7.61 -4.32 4.34
N GLN A 246 -7.63 -3.78 5.55
CA GLN A 246 -7.91 -4.55 6.76
C GLN A 246 -9.40 -4.92 6.91
N MET A 247 -10.31 -3.96 6.69
CA MET A 247 -11.70 -4.05 7.15
C MET A 247 -12.74 -4.40 6.09
N TYR A 248 -12.44 -4.21 4.82
CA TYR A 248 -13.41 -4.37 3.74
C TYR A 248 -13.50 -5.82 3.28
N GLU A 249 -14.73 -6.27 3.00
CA GLU A 249 -15.10 -7.64 2.57
C GLU A 249 -15.39 -7.72 1.06
#